data_AF-A0A2K6SG66-F1
#
_entry.id   AF-A0A2K6SG66-F1
#
_cell.length_a   1.000
_cell.length_b   1.000
_cell.length_c   1.000
_cell.angle_alpha   90.00
_cell.angle_beta   90.00
_cell.angle_gamma   90.00
#
_symmetry.space_group_name_H-M   'P 1'
#
loop_
_entity.id
_entity.type
_entity.pdbx_description
1 polymer ?
#
loop_
_entity_poly.entity_id
_entity_poly.type
_entity_poly.pdbx_seq_one_letter_code
_entity_poly.pdbx_strand_id
1 'polypeptide(L)'
;VLTPAQIKSICQAILDSGKQYAIKKRKPFPLMYSYYGTEYLGAAHGLSSILQMLLSYHEHLKPSDRELVWQSVDFLMEQEQNCNWPPELGETIERENELVHWCHGAPGIAYLFAKAYLVSKKPQYLDTCIRCGELTWQKGLLKKGPGICHGVAGSAYVFLLLYRLTGNSKYIYRAQSLFPVNLIKVKLLSTRQHCF
;
A
#
# COMPACT_ATOMS: atom_id res chain seq x y z
N VAL A 1 -15.28 11.58 -16.97
CA VAL A 1 -14.55 10.28 -16.88
C VAL A 1 -13.41 10.32 -17.88
N LEU A 2 -12.21 9.86 -17.54
CA LEU A 2 -11.05 9.86 -18.44
C LEU A 2 -11.23 8.85 -19.57
N THR A 3 -10.79 9.19 -20.78
CA THR A 3 -10.77 8.25 -21.91
C THR A 3 -9.63 7.24 -21.79
N PRO A 4 -9.70 6.06 -22.44
CA PRO A 4 -8.58 5.10 -22.46
C PRO A 4 -7.26 5.71 -22.95
N ALA A 5 -7.32 6.64 -23.90
CA ALA A 5 -6.14 7.36 -24.39
C ALA A 5 -5.54 8.28 -23.32
N GLN A 6 -6.39 9.00 -22.56
CA GLN A 6 -5.95 9.83 -21.44
C GLN A 6 -5.33 8.98 -20.32
N ILE A 7 -5.93 7.85 -19.96
CA ILE A 7 -5.38 6.93 -18.95
C ILE A 7 -4.02 6.42 -19.40
N LYS A 8 -3.89 5.93 -20.64
CA LYS A 8 -2.61 5.48 -21.19
C LYS A 8 -1.54 6.57 -21.17
N SER A 9 -1.90 7.81 -21.51
CA SER A 9 -0.99 8.96 -21.47
C SER A 9 -0.51 9.26 -20.05
N ILE A 10 -1.39 9.21 -19.05
CA ILE A 10 -1.04 9.44 -17.65
C ILE A 10 -0.12 8.33 -17.14
N CYS A 11 -0.46 7.07 -17.39
CA CYS A 11 0.37 5.93 -17.03
C CYS A 11 1.77 6.01 -17.66
N GLN A 12 1.85 6.38 -18.95
CA GLN A 12 3.13 6.55 -19.63
C GLN A 12 3.96 7.67 -19.00
N ALA A 13 3.35 8.81 -18.65
CA ALA A 13 4.05 9.90 -17.99
C ALA A 13 4.60 9.49 -16.61
N ILE A 14 3.84 8.72 -15.83
CA ILE A 14 4.29 8.17 -14.54
C ILE A 14 5.50 7.23 -14.74
N LEU A 15 5.42 6.34 -15.73
CA LEU A 15 6.50 5.40 -16.04
C LEU A 15 7.77 6.11 -16.51
N ASP A 16 7.64 7.05 -17.45
CA ASP A 16 8.78 7.78 -18.00
C ASP A 16 9.47 8.61 -16.93
N SER A 17 8.69 9.28 -16.06
CA SER A 17 9.23 9.99 -14.90
C SER A 17 10.01 9.06 -13.96
N GLY A 18 9.45 7.89 -13.64
CA GLY A 18 10.09 6.92 -12.74
C GLY A 18 11.39 6.33 -13.30
N LYS A 19 11.40 5.99 -14.60
CA LYS A 19 12.59 5.50 -15.30
C LYS A 19 13.69 6.56 -15.34
N GLN A 20 13.34 7.78 -15.75
CA GLN A 20 14.29 8.89 -15.83
C GLN A 20 14.91 9.19 -14.47
N TYR A 21 14.11 9.20 -13.40
CA TYR A 21 14.62 9.40 -12.05
C TYR A 21 15.56 8.27 -11.63
N ALA A 22 15.16 7.01 -11.81
CA ALA A 22 15.98 5.84 -11.49
C ALA A 22 17.32 5.86 -12.22
N ILE A 23 17.33 6.14 -13.53
CA ILE A 23 18.56 6.27 -14.35
C ILE A 23 19.43 7.42 -13.82
N LYS A 24 18.85 8.62 -13.63
CA LYS A 24 19.57 9.81 -13.18
C LYS A 24 20.23 9.60 -11.81
N LYS A 25 19.55 8.89 -10.91
CA LYS A 25 20.04 8.58 -9.55
C LYS A 25 20.79 7.25 -9.47
N ARG A 26 21.04 6.59 -10.62
CA ARG A 26 21.75 5.30 -10.73
C ARG A 26 21.18 4.22 -9.81
N LYS A 27 19.86 4.15 -9.74
CA LYS A 27 19.16 3.15 -8.94
C LYS A 27 19.25 1.76 -9.58
N PRO A 28 19.40 0.69 -8.78
CA PRO A 28 19.46 -0.69 -9.31
C PRO A 28 18.09 -1.26 -9.72
N PHE A 29 16.99 -0.54 -9.42
CA PHE A 29 15.60 -0.91 -9.72
C PHE A 29 15.01 0.03 -10.78
N PRO A 30 14.01 -0.43 -11.56
CA PRO A 30 13.63 0.25 -12.79
C PRO A 30 12.79 1.52 -12.60
N LEU A 31 11.98 1.59 -11.53
CA LEU A 31 11.15 2.75 -11.22
C LEU A 31 11.44 3.26 -9.82
N MET A 32 11.64 4.57 -9.69
CA MET A 32 11.74 5.27 -8.42
C MET A 32 11.30 6.71 -8.54
N TYR A 33 10.86 7.28 -7.43
CA TYR A 33 10.27 8.60 -7.38
C TYR A 33 10.78 9.34 -6.14
N SER A 34 10.76 10.66 -6.20
CA SER A 34 11.03 11.51 -5.03
C SER A 34 9.95 12.57 -4.88
N TYR A 35 9.60 12.89 -3.65
CA TYR A 35 8.75 14.02 -3.29
C TYR A 35 9.50 14.92 -2.32
N TYR A 36 9.63 16.21 -2.65
CA TYR A 36 10.51 17.16 -1.95
C TYR A 36 11.95 16.66 -1.74
N GLY A 37 12.48 15.90 -2.70
CA GLY A 37 13.85 15.35 -2.65
C GLY A 37 13.98 14.03 -1.88
N THR A 38 12.92 13.57 -1.23
CA THR A 38 12.88 12.34 -0.44
C THR A 38 12.26 11.17 -1.21
N GLU A 39 12.88 10.00 -1.12
CA GLU A 39 12.41 8.74 -1.74
C GLU A 39 11.51 7.98 -0.77
N TYR A 40 10.25 8.42 -0.63
CA TYR A 40 9.30 7.79 0.27
C TYR A 40 8.88 6.40 -0.22
N LEU A 41 8.65 5.48 0.71
CA LEU A 41 8.13 4.14 0.41
C LEU A 41 6.62 4.03 0.61
N GLY A 42 6.07 4.74 1.59
CA GLY A 42 4.68 4.62 2.06
C GLY A 42 3.59 5.10 1.08
N ALA A 43 2.33 4.97 1.49
CA ALA A 43 1.19 5.21 0.60
C ALA A 43 0.87 6.70 0.34
N ALA A 44 1.21 7.61 1.25
CA ALA A 44 0.84 9.02 1.07
C ALA A 44 1.64 9.72 -0.05
N HIS A 45 2.96 9.49 -0.06
CA HIS A 45 3.90 10.25 -0.91
C HIS A 45 4.92 9.35 -1.62
N GLY A 46 4.79 8.04 -1.49
CA GLY A 46 5.85 7.10 -1.82
C GLY A 46 5.53 6.13 -2.93
N LEU A 47 6.51 5.26 -3.15
CA LEU A 47 6.53 4.24 -4.19
C LEU A 47 5.29 3.33 -4.13
N SER A 48 4.79 3.01 -2.94
CA SER A 48 3.67 2.08 -2.75
C SER A 48 2.42 2.44 -3.55
N SER A 49 1.89 3.65 -3.38
CA SER A 49 0.65 4.05 -4.07
C SER A 49 0.85 4.31 -5.56
N ILE A 50 2.06 4.72 -5.97
CA ILE A 50 2.39 4.89 -7.39
C ILE A 50 2.33 3.52 -8.08
N LEU A 51 2.95 2.50 -7.49
CA LEU A 51 2.89 1.13 -8.02
C LEU A 51 1.47 0.57 -7.95
N GLN A 52 0.72 0.84 -6.88
CA GLN A 52 -0.67 0.40 -6.75
C GLN A 52 -1.54 0.98 -7.87
N MET A 53 -1.34 2.26 -8.18
CA MET A 53 -2.00 2.93 -9.30
C MET A 53 -1.65 2.27 -10.63
N LEU A 54 -0.37 2.04 -10.91
CA LEU A 54 0.07 1.39 -12.16
C LEU A 54 -0.46 -0.04 -12.29
N LEU A 55 -0.49 -0.83 -11.22
CA LEU A 55 -1.11 -2.16 -11.20
C LEU A 55 -2.62 -2.11 -11.46
N SER A 56 -3.29 -1.05 -10.98
CA SER A 56 -4.74 -0.88 -11.17
C SER A 56 -5.13 -0.61 -12.62
N TYR A 57 -4.21 -0.07 -13.41
CA TYR A 57 -4.39 0.20 -14.83
C TYR A 57 -3.43 -0.64 -15.70
N HIS A 58 -2.97 -1.79 -15.21
CA HIS A 58 -1.96 -2.62 -15.88
C HIS A 58 -2.38 -3.02 -17.31
N GLU A 59 -3.67 -3.15 -17.59
CA GLU A 59 -4.20 -3.45 -18.93
C GLU A 59 -3.86 -2.36 -19.98
N HIS A 60 -3.70 -1.12 -19.54
CA HIS A 60 -3.31 0.01 -20.38
C HIS A 60 -1.80 0.14 -20.59
N LEU A 61 -1.00 -0.66 -19.87
CA LEU A 61 0.45 -0.68 -19.98
C LEU A 61 0.91 -1.67 -21.06
N LYS A 62 2.03 -1.36 -21.72
CA LYS A 62 2.72 -2.30 -22.62
C LYS A 62 3.34 -3.44 -21.80
N PRO A 63 3.51 -4.66 -22.36
CA PRO A 63 4.09 -5.79 -21.63
C PRO A 63 5.43 -5.48 -20.97
N SER A 64 6.34 -4.77 -21.66
CA SER A 64 7.63 -4.36 -21.11
C SER A 64 7.48 -3.42 -19.91
N ASP A 65 6.51 -2.51 -19.92
CA ASP A 65 6.28 -1.59 -18.82
C ASP A 65 5.66 -2.29 -17.61
N ARG A 66 4.79 -3.29 -17.85
CA ARG A 66 4.25 -4.13 -16.77
C ARG A 66 5.35 -4.86 -16.02
N GLU A 67 6.34 -5.38 -16.74
CA GLU A 67 7.48 -6.07 -16.16
C GLU A 67 8.29 -5.15 -15.24
N LEU A 68 8.53 -3.91 -15.66
CA LEU A 68 9.22 -2.91 -14.83
C LEU A 68 8.42 -2.57 -13.56
N VAL A 69 7.09 -2.51 -13.65
CA VAL A 69 6.23 -2.31 -12.48
C VAL A 69 6.39 -3.48 -11.50
N TRP A 70 6.36 -4.73 -11.99
CA TRP A 70 6.52 -5.90 -11.13
C TRP A 70 7.90 -5.97 -10.47
N GLN A 71 8.97 -5.69 -11.21
CA GLN A 71 10.32 -5.59 -10.65
C GLN A 71 10.41 -4.55 -9.52
N SER A 72 9.73 -3.40 -9.67
CA SER A 72 9.65 -2.38 -8.61
C SER A 72 8.77 -2.80 -7.43
N VAL A 73 7.72 -3.60 -7.65
CA VAL A 73 6.90 -4.17 -6.56
C VAL A 73 7.71 -5.18 -5.74
N ASP A 74 8.46 -6.04 -6.40
CA ASP A 74 9.32 -7.02 -5.75
C ASP A 74 10.45 -6.33 -4.97
N PHE A 75 11.08 -5.31 -5.56
CA PHE A 75 12.03 -4.44 -4.85
C PHE A 75 11.43 -3.82 -3.58
N LEU A 76 10.21 -3.27 -3.65
CA LEU A 76 9.57 -2.69 -2.46
C LEU A 76 9.27 -3.75 -1.40
N MET A 77 8.93 -4.98 -1.78
CA MET A 77 8.78 -6.09 -0.83
C MET A 77 10.07 -6.41 -0.08
N GLU A 78 11.22 -6.37 -0.76
CA GLU A 78 12.54 -6.58 -0.16
C GLU A 78 12.94 -5.49 0.83
N GLN A 79 12.27 -4.33 0.85
CA GLN A 79 12.52 -3.26 1.82
C GLN A 79 11.82 -3.51 3.17
N GLU A 80 11.15 -4.64 3.35
CA GLU A 80 10.50 -5.00 4.61
C GLU A 80 11.54 -5.13 5.75
N GLN A 81 11.27 -4.49 6.87
CA GLN A 81 12.03 -4.57 8.11
C GLN A 81 11.08 -4.92 9.25
N ASN A 82 11.25 -6.10 9.87
CA ASN A 82 10.41 -6.56 10.99
C ASN A 82 8.89 -6.45 10.71
N CYS A 83 8.44 -6.91 9.53
CA CYS A 83 7.05 -6.81 9.05
C CYS A 83 6.54 -5.38 8.82
N ASN A 84 7.44 -4.39 8.75
CA ASN A 84 7.13 -2.98 8.49
C ASN A 84 8.02 -2.40 7.38
N TRP A 85 7.78 -1.15 6.97
CA TRP A 85 8.60 -0.43 6.00
C TRP A 85 9.05 0.92 6.56
N PRO A 86 10.32 1.31 6.35
CA PRO A 86 10.75 2.64 6.73
C PRO A 86 9.99 3.70 5.91
N PRO A 87 9.82 4.92 6.45
CA PRO A 87 9.19 6.01 5.72
C PRO A 87 9.95 6.35 4.43
N GLU A 88 11.28 6.37 4.50
CA GLU A 88 12.19 6.72 3.41
C GLU A 88 13.10 5.55 3.02
N LEU A 89 13.51 5.49 1.75
CA LEU A 89 14.44 4.49 1.29
C LEU A 89 15.83 4.66 1.95
N GLY A 90 16.37 3.57 2.49
CA GLY A 90 17.70 3.53 3.11
C GLY A 90 17.72 3.81 4.61
N GLU A 91 16.57 4.15 5.20
CA GLU A 91 16.45 4.27 6.65
C GLU A 91 16.30 2.90 7.34
N THR A 92 16.71 2.84 8.60
CA THR A 92 16.46 1.70 9.49
C THR A 92 15.31 2.03 10.42
N ILE A 93 14.37 1.11 10.61
CA ILE A 93 13.27 1.28 11.56
C ILE A 93 13.80 1.15 12.99
N GLU A 94 13.86 2.26 13.70
CA GLU A 94 14.10 2.29 15.14
C GLU A 94 12.79 2.09 15.90
N ARG A 95 12.82 1.29 16.97
CA ARG A 95 11.63 0.95 17.76
C ARG A 95 10.91 2.18 18.31
N GLU A 96 11.65 3.23 18.65
CA GLU A 96 11.12 4.46 19.24
C GLU A 96 10.41 5.35 18.20
N ASN A 97 10.81 5.24 16.94
CA ASN A 97 10.34 6.06 15.82
C ASN A 97 9.51 5.28 14.79
N GLU A 98 9.13 4.04 15.14
CA GLU A 98 8.40 3.15 14.24
C GLU A 98 7.02 3.71 13.88
N LEU A 99 6.82 4.00 12.58
CA LEU A 99 5.55 4.45 12.06
C LEU A 99 4.70 3.26 11.60
N VAL A 100 3.51 3.12 12.20
CA VAL A 100 2.51 2.12 11.82
C VAL A 100 1.26 2.85 11.33
N HIS A 101 1.41 3.59 10.24
CA HIS A 101 0.41 4.51 9.70
C HIS A 101 0.01 4.15 8.26
N TRP A 102 -1.10 4.70 7.77
CA TRP A 102 -1.42 4.59 6.35
C TRP A 102 -0.43 5.39 5.50
N CYS A 103 -0.03 6.59 5.93
CA CYS A 103 0.91 7.40 5.16
C CYS A 103 2.31 6.77 5.06
N HIS A 104 2.81 6.18 6.15
CA HIS A 104 4.13 5.58 6.26
C HIS A 104 4.06 4.30 7.11
N GLY A 105 4.53 3.19 6.54
CA GLY A 105 4.56 1.88 7.18
C GLY A 105 3.56 0.86 6.60
N ALA A 106 3.52 -0.30 7.27
CA ALA A 106 2.79 -1.49 6.85
C ALA A 106 1.30 -1.25 6.54
N PRO A 107 0.53 -0.43 7.30
CA PRO A 107 -0.87 -0.20 7.01
C PRO A 107 -1.12 0.37 5.60
N GLY A 108 -0.29 1.31 5.15
CA GLY A 108 -0.37 1.86 3.80
C GLY A 108 0.10 0.88 2.73
N ILE A 109 1.23 0.21 3.01
CA ILE A 109 1.87 -0.74 2.09
C ILE A 109 0.95 -1.93 1.77
N ALA A 110 0.11 -2.35 2.72
CA ALA A 110 -0.84 -3.44 2.55
C ALA A 110 -1.74 -3.29 1.31
N TYR A 111 -2.09 -2.05 0.92
CA TYR A 111 -2.95 -1.78 -0.24
C TYR A 111 -2.28 -2.12 -1.57
N LEU A 112 -0.97 -1.86 -1.69
CA LEU A 112 -0.22 -2.27 -2.87
C LEU A 112 -0.24 -3.80 -3.00
N PHE A 113 0.14 -4.51 -1.93
CA PHE A 113 0.24 -5.96 -2.00
C PHE A 113 -1.12 -6.65 -2.13
N ALA A 114 -2.19 -6.03 -1.62
CA ALA A 114 -3.55 -6.47 -1.87
C ALA A 114 -3.86 -6.41 -3.36
N LYS A 115 -3.51 -5.29 -4.02
CA LYS A 115 -3.69 -5.14 -5.46
C LYS A 115 -2.81 -6.12 -6.24
N ALA A 116 -1.55 -6.27 -5.85
CA ALA A 116 -0.61 -7.23 -6.45
C ALA A 116 -1.15 -8.66 -6.37
N TYR A 117 -1.69 -9.08 -5.23
CA TYR A 117 -2.36 -10.37 -5.08
C TYR A 117 -3.59 -10.50 -5.98
N LEU A 118 -4.44 -9.48 -6.05
CA LEU A 118 -5.64 -9.52 -6.89
C LEU A 118 -5.31 -9.72 -8.37
N VAL A 119 -4.23 -9.10 -8.86
CA VAL A 119 -3.78 -9.19 -10.26
C VAL A 119 -3.03 -10.50 -10.54
N SER A 120 -2.07 -10.88 -9.69
CA SER A 120 -1.14 -11.99 -9.98
C SER A 120 -1.53 -13.33 -9.35
N LYS A 121 -2.37 -13.31 -8.30
CA LYS A 121 -2.71 -14.47 -7.45
C LYS A 121 -1.52 -15.16 -6.77
N LYS A 122 -0.33 -14.55 -6.75
CA LYS A 122 0.84 -15.12 -6.04
C LYS A 122 0.63 -15.06 -4.51
N PRO A 123 0.74 -16.18 -3.79
CA PRO A 123 0.47 -16.26 -2.34
C PRO A 123 1.31 -15.28 -1.50
N GLN A 124 2.57 -15.07 -1.87
CA GLN A 124 3.50 -14.18 -1.17
C GLN A 124 2.94 -12.77 -0.93
N TYR A 125 2.17 -12.22 -1.88
CA TYR A 125 1.57 -10.89 -1.73
C TYR A 125 0.43 -10.89 -0.70
N LEU A 126 -0.36 -11.97 -0.64
CA LEU A 126 -1.39 -12.14 0.39
C LEU A 126 -0.74 -12.33 1.77
N ASP A 127 0.31 -13.14 1.85
CA ASP A 127 1.06 -13.35 3.10
C ASP A 127 1.63 -12.03 3.63
N THR A 128 2.17 -11.19 2.75
CA THR A 128 2.63 -9.84 3.11
C THR A 128 1.49 -8.97 3.64
N CYS A 129 0.31 -8.99 3.01
CA CYS A 129 -0.87 -8.27 3.53
C CYS A 129 -1.25 -8.75 4.93
N ILE A 130 -1.22 -10.05 5.17
CA ILE A 130 -1.52 -10.64 6.47
C ILE A 130 -0.50 -10.18 7.50
N ARG A 131 0.81 -10.18 7.18
CA ARG A 131 1.86 -9.64 8.06
C ARG A 131 1.62 -8.16 8.41
N CYS A 132 1.27 -7.33 7.42
CA CYS A 132 0.88 -5.94 7.68
C CYS A 132 -0.31 -5.85 8.64
N GLY A 133 -1.31 -6.72 8.48
CA GLY A 133 -2.45 -6.82 9.37
C GLY A 133 -2.08 -7.23 10.80
N GLU A 134 -1.18 -8.20 10.97
CA GLU A 134 -0.73 -8.61 12.30
C GLU A 134 0.06 -7.49 13.00
N LEU A 135 0.95 -6.79 12.30
CA LEU A 135 1.62 -5.61 12.86
C LEU A 135 0.61 -4.50 13.24
N THR A 136 -0.35 -4.24 12.35
CA THR A 136 -1.43 -3.26 12.60
C THR A 136 -2.29 -3.67 13.80
N TRP A 137 -2.48 -4.96 14.06
CA TRP A 137 -3.20 -5.42 15.24
C TRP A 137 -2.40 -5.18 16.52
N GLN A 138 -1.09 -5.40 16.48
CA GLN A 138 -0.22 -5.22 17.64
C GLN A 138 0.01 -3.73 17.97
N LYS A 139 0.11 -2.86 16.96
CA LYS A 139 0.61 -1.48 17.12
C LYS A 139 -0.30 -0.39 16.53
N GLY A 140 -1.39 -0.75 15.85
CA GLY A 140 -2.29 0.18 15.16
C GLY A 140 -3.32 0.88 16.04
N LEU A 141 -3.29 0.69 17.36
CA LEU A 141 -4.05 1.52 18.30
C LEU A 141 -3.29 2.83 18.57
N LEU A 142 -3.34 3.72 17.59
CA LEU A 142 -2.52 4.94 17.57
C LEU A 142 -3.07 6.01 18.52
N LYS A 143 -2.20 6.57 19.37
CA LYS A 143 -2.53 7.68 20.29
C LYS A 143 -2.75 9.03 19.58
N LYS A 144 -2.41 9.11 18.29
CA LYS A 144 -2.44 10.35 17.50
C LYS A 144 -3.87 10.79 17.11
N GLY A 145 -4.87 9.92 17.24
CA GLY A 145 -6.29 10.26 17.12
C GLY A 145 -7.08 9.35 16.16
N PRO A 146 -8.33 9.71 15.85
CA PRO A 146 -9.25 8.88 15.08
C PRO A 146 -9.09 8.96 13.55
N GLY A 147 -8.11 9.70 13.04
CA GLY A 147 -7.97 9.99 11.61
C GLY A 147 -7.61 8.77 10.73
N ILE A 148 -7.72 8.96 9.40
CA ILE A 148 -7.38 7.93 8.41
C ILE A 148 -5.86 7.86 8.15
N CYS A 149 -5.20 9.01 8.04
CA CYS A 149 -3.80 9.07 7.59
C CYS A 149 -2.82 8.37 8.55
N HIS A 150 -3.00 8.60 9.84
CA HIS A 150 -2.15 8.09 10.92
C HIS A 150 -2.94 8.02 12.23
N GLY A 151 -4.13 7.44 12.16
CA GLY A 151 -5.02 7.24 13.29
C GLY A 151 -5.75 5.91 13.22
N VAL A 152 -6.54 5.60 14.25
CA VAL A 152 -7.17 4.27 14.41
C VAL A 152 -8.13 3.92 13.27
N ALA A 153 -8.73 4.90 12.60
CA ALA A 153 -9.57 4.62 11.43
C ALA A 153 -8.75 4.04 10.27
N GLY A 154 -7.57 4.60 9.99
CA GLY A 154 -6.67 4.07 8.96
C GLY A 154 -6.28 2.62 9.24
N SER A 155 -5.94 2.32 10.49
CA SER A 155 -5.64 0.96 10.95
C SER A 155 -6.85 0.01 10.79
N ALA A 156 -8.07 0.48 11.07
CA ALA A 156 -9.28 -0.33 10.89
C ALA A 156 -9.54 -0.69 9.43
N TYR A 157 -9.26 0.22 8.50
CA TYR A 157 -9.42 -0.05 7.06
C TYR A 157 -8.49 -1.17 6.55
N VAL A 158 -7.32 -1.40 7.17
CA VAL A 158 -6.46 -2.55 6.85
C VAL A 158 -7.17 -3.87 7.13
N PHE A 159 -7.90 -3.95 8.24
CA PHE A 159 -8.66 -5.15 8.54
C PHE A 159 -9.87 -5.33 7.61
N LEU A 160 -10.55 -4.25 7.23
CA LEU A 160 -11.60 -4.31 6.22
C LEU A 160 -11.04 -4.79 4.87
N LEU A 161 -9.85 -4.34 4.48
CA LEU A 161 -9.15 -4.83 3.29
C LEU A 161 -8.89 -6.34 3.39
N LEU A 162 -8.33 -6.82 4.51
CA LEU A 162 -8.05 -8.24 4.73
C LEU A 162 -9.32 -9.10 4.76
N TYR A 163 -10.42 -8.61 5.34
CA TYR A 163 -11.70 -9.28 5.27
C TYR A 163 -12.17 -9.44 3.82
N ARG A 164 -12.08 -8.38 3.00
CA ARG A 164 -12.48 -8.45 1.60
C ARG A 164 -11.62 -9.39 0.78
N LEU A 165 -10.34 -9.52 1.10
CA LEU A 165 -9.43 -10.44 0.43
C LEU A 165 -9.64 -11.91 0.82
N THR A 166 -9.92 -12.16 2.11
CA THR A 166 -9.86 -13.52 2.68
C THR A 166 -11.22 -14.11 3.05
N GLY A 167 -12.25 -13.28 3.22
CA GLY A 167 -13.54 -13.67 3.79
C GLY A 167 -13.49 -14.01 5.29
N ASN A 168 -12.34 -13.88 5.96
CA ASN A 168 -12.18 -14.30 7.35
C ASN A 168 -12.77 -13.25 8.32
N SER A 169 -13.83 -13.62 9.03
CA SER A 169 -14.57 -12.75 9.96
C SER A 169 -13.73 -12.23 11.13
N LYS A 170 -12.56 -12.84 11.44
CA LYS A 170 -11.63 -12.32 12.45
C LYS A 170 -11.23 -10.87 12.17
N TYR A 171 -11.16 -10.49 10.90
CA TYR A 171 -10.76 -9.14 10.51
C TYR A 171 -11.90 -8.12 10.70
N ILE A 172 -13.16 -8.52 10.58
CA ILE A 172 -14.29 -7.65 10.97
C ILE A 172 -14.23 -7.36 12.46
N TYR A 173 -14.00 -8.39 13.28
CA TYR A 173 -13.84 -8.22 14.72
C TYR A 173 -12.70 -7.23 15.03
N ARG A 174 -11.52 -7.42 14.45
CA ARG A 174 -10.38 -6.51 14.65
C ARG A 174 -10.67 -5.07 14.20
N ALA A 175 -11.37 -4.88 13.08
CA ALA A 175 -11.79 -3.55 12.61
C ALA A 175 -12.69 -2.84 13.63
N GLN A 176 -13.62 -3.57 14.23
CA GLN A 176 -14.54 -3.04 15.24
C GLN A 176 -13.84 -2.76 16.57
N SER A 177 -12.90 -3.62 16.98
CA SER A 177 -12.16 -3.47 18.24
C SER A 177 -11.29 -2.21 18.32
N LEU A 178 -10.93 -1.60 17.19
CA LEU A 178 -10.16 -0.34 17.17
C LEU A 178 -10.98 0.89 17.57
N PHE A 179 -12.31 0.76 17.65
CA PHE A 179 -13.20 1.80 18.11
C PHE A 179 -13.82 1.37 19.44
N PRO A 180 -13.60 2.11 20.55
CA PRO A 180 -14.25 1.77 21.81
C PRO A 180 -15.77 1.80 21.65
N VAL A 181 -16.44 0.90 22.37
CA VAL A 181 -17.82 0.40 22.20
C VAL A 181 -18.92 1.47 22.11
N ASN A 182 -18.62 2.74 22.42
CA ASN A 182 -19.60 3.83 22.36
C ASN A 182 -19.68 4.57 21.01
N LEU A 183 -18.82 4.24 20.03
CA LEU A 183 -18.74 5.03 18.79
C LEU A 183 -19.36 4.42 17.53
N ILE A 184 -19.51 3.08 17.39
CA ILE A 184 -19.86 2.53 16.08
C ILE A 184 -20.75 1.28 16.10
N LYS A 185 -22.03 1.44 15.72
CA LYS A 185 -22.82 0.39 15.05
C LYS A 185 -22.50 0.43 13.56
N VAL A 186 -21.47 -0.30 13.09
CA VAL A 186 -21.22 -0.44 11.64
C VAL A 186 -22.29 -1.38 11.10
N LYS A 187 -23.32 -0.85 10.42
CA LYS A 187 -24.09 -1.65 9.47
C LYS A 187 -23.18 -1.90 8.26
N LEU A 188 -22.58 -3.09 8.20
CA LEU A 188 -21.87 -3.57 7.01
C LEU A 188 -22.88 -3.67 5.87
N LEU A 189 -22.87 -2.69 4.96
CA LEU A 189 -23.60 -2.80 3.70
C LEU A 189 -22.93 -3.87 2.86
N SER A 190 -23.67 -4.95 2.62
CA SER A 190 -23.37 -5.99 1.66
C SER A 190 -23.37 -5.40 0.25
N THR A 191 -22.26 -4.79 -0.17
CA THR A 191 -22.02 -4.50 -1.58
C THR A 191 -20.68 -5.09 -1.99
N ARG A 192 -20.74 -6.24 -2.66
CA ARG A 192 -19.68 -6.71 -3.56
C ARG A 192 -19.58 -5.71 -4.72
N GLN A 193 -18.92 -4.58 -4.50
CA GLN A 193 -18.46 -3.73 -5.60
C GLN A 193 -16.94 -3.80 -5.64
N HIS A 194 -16.43 -4.22 -6.79
CA HIS A 194 -15.02 -4.16 -7.14
C HIS A 194 -14.57 -2.70 -7.19
N CYS A 195 -14.09 -2.20 -6.05
CA CYS A 195 -13.36 -0.93 -5.98
C CYS A 195 -12.08 -1.19 -5.19
N PHE A 196 -11.02 -1.53 -5.92
CA PHE A 196 -9.61 -1.16 -5.75
C PHE A 196 -8.88 -1.55 -7.03
#